data_AF-A0A3B0PT24-F1
#
_entry.id   AF-A0A3B0PT24-F1
#
_cell.length_a   1.000
_cell.length_b   1.000
_cell.length_c   1.000
_cell.angle_alpha   90.00
_cell.angle_beta   90.00
_cell.angle_gamma   90.00
#
_symmetry.space_group_name_H-M   'P 1'
#
loop_
_entity.id
_entity.type
_entity.pdbx_description
1 polymer ?
#
loop_
_entity_poly.entity_id
_entity_poly.type
_entity_poly.pdbx_seq_one_letter_code
_entity_poly.pdbx_strand_id
1 'polypeptide(L)'
;MLGLSNDYASALVKNVKNLIVEVNENAPYIYGSENVIQVSQVAAIVENNVPLLEMPDTEPKEKEINIAQTIANMVPDGATIEMGVGGLPNLVCEKLKNHNDLGIHT
;
A
#
# COMPACT_ATOMS: atom_id res chain seq x y z
N MET A 1 -3.46 -8.23 13.56
CA MET A 1 -2.82 -8.18 12.23
C MET A 1 -2.46 -6.74 11.94
N LEU A 2 -1.40 -6.44 11.19
CA LEU A 2 -0.94 -5.04 10.99
C LEU A 2 -1.70 -4.28 9.88
N GLY A 3 -2.48 -4.98 9.06
CA GLY A 3 -3.39 -4.32 8.11
C GLY A 3 -2.63 -3.71 6.94
N LEU A 4 -2.85 -2.42 6.70
CA LEU A 4 -2.27 -1.65 5.58
C LEU A 4 -0.75 -1.47 5.65
N SER A 5 -0.15 -1.71 6.81
CA SER A 5 1.27 -1.51 7.07
C SER A 5 1.94 -2.83 7.40
N ASN A 6 3.09 -3.08 6.79
CA ASN A 6 3.99 -4.17 7.19
C ASN A 6 5.34 -3.57 7.57
N ASP A 7 5.93 -2.84 6.61
CA ASP A 7 7.11 -1.97 6.75
C ASP A 7 8.11 -2.41 7.83
N TYR A 8 8.48 -1.53 8.74
CA TYR A 8 9.30 -1.85 9.91
C TYR A 8 8.45 -2.31 11.10
N ALA A 9 7.13 -2.06 11.07
CA ALA A 9 6.21 -2.44 12.15
C ALA A 9 6.27 -3.94 12.46
N SER A 10 6.31 -4.81 11.45
CA SER A 10 6.41 -6.26 11.63
C SER A 10 7.69 -6.72 12.32
N ALA A 11 8.81 -6.03 12.08
CA ALA A 11 10.06 -6.26 12.79
C ALA A 11 10.02 -5.75 14.24
N LEU A 12 9.38 -4.60 14.47
CA LEU A 12 9.28 -4.00 15.80
C LEU A 12 8.39 -4.81 16.74
N VAL A 13 7.22 -5.28 16.29
CA VAL A 13 6.25 -5.99 17.15
C VAL A 13 6.83 -7.23 17.83
N LYS A 14 7.89 -7.82 17.27
CA LYS A 14 8.58 -8.98 17.85
C LYS A 14 9.53 -8.64 19.00
N ASN A 15 9.96 -7.39 19.10
CA ASN A 15 11.04 -6.96 19.99
C ASN A 15 10.59 -5.97 21.07
N VAL A 16 9.35 -5.48 21.00
CA VAL A 16 8.80 -4.56 21.98
C VAL A 16 8.46 -5.28 23.29
N LYS A 17 8.66 -4.60 24.41
CA LYS A 17 8.25 -5.11 25.73
C LYS A 17 6.74 -5.13 25.90
N ASN A 18 6.06 -4.11 25.37
CA ASN A 18 4.62 -3.94 25.45
C ASN A 18 4.08 -3.60 24.06
N LEU A 19 3.27 -4.49 23.51
CA LEU A 19 2.52 -4.26 22.27
C LEU A 19 1.08 -3.89 22.63
N ILE A 20 0.66 -2.69 22.27
CA ILE A 20 -0.73 -2.23 22.39
C ILE A 20 -1.31 -2.18 20.99
N VAL A 21 -2.51 -2.73 20.79
CA VAL A 21 -3.18 -2.74 19.49
C VAL A 21 -4.53 -2.04 19.57
N GLU A 22 -4.88 -1.33 18.50
CA GLU A 22 -6.23 -0.84 18.25
C GLU A 22 -6.90 -1.77 17.22
N VAL A 23 -8.00 -2.40 17.61
CA VAL A 23 -8.82 -3.23 16.72
C VAL A 23 -9.85 -2.32 16.05
N ASN A 24 -9.85 -2.34 14.71
CA ASN A 24 -10.76 -1.59 13.87
C ASN A 24 -11.27 -2.49 12.74
N GLU A 25 -12.58 -2.74 12.68
CA GLU A 25 -13.22 -3.57 11.64
C GLU A 25 -13.06 -3.01 10.21
N ASN A 26 -12.77 -1.72 10.07
CA ASN A 26 -12.49 -1.08 8.79
C ASN A 26 -11.05 -1.38 8.30
N ALA A 27 -10.17 -1.89 9.15
CA ALA A 27 -8.85 -2.34 8.75
C ALA A 27 -8.95 -3.68 7.99
N PRO A 28 -8.55 -3.74 6.70
CA PRO A 28 -8.73 -4.94 5.91
C PRO A 28 -7.82 -6.08 6.40
N TYR A 29 -8.25 -7.33 6.21
CA TYR A 29 -7.39 -8.50 6.40
C TYR A 29 -6.46 -8.70 5.20
N ILE A 30 -5.14 -8.57 5.39
CA ILE A 30 -4.13 -8.63 4.33
C ILE A 30 -3.16 -9.81 4.55
N TYR A 31 -3.01 -10.65 3.53
CA TYR A 31 -2.02 -11.73 3.53
C TYR A 31 -0.60 -11.18 3.36
N GLY A 32 0.37 -11.79 4.04
CA GLY A 32 1.78 -11.43 3.92
C GLY A 32 2.62 -12.09 4.99
N SER A 33 3.93 -12.17 4.76
CA SER A 33 4.88 -12.63 5.77
C SER A 33 4.85 -11.67 6.95
N GLU A 34 4.79 -12.23 8.17
CA GLU A 34 4.94 -11.47 9.42
C GLU A 34 3.84 -10.42 9.69
N ASN A 35 2.72 -10.49 8.97
CA ASN A 35 1.59 -9.56 9.14
C ASN A 35 0.62 -9.99 10.27
N VAL A 36 0.72 -11.24 10.73
CA VAL A 36 -0.18 -11.81 11.75
C VAL A 36 0.42 -11.65 13.13
N ILE A 37 -0.36 -11.02 14.03
CA ILE A 37 -0.04 -10.88 15.46
C ILE A 37 -0.94 -11.85 16.22
N GLN A 38 -0.35 -12.75 17.02
CA GLN A 38 -1.12 -13.59 17.94
C GLN A 38 -1.55 -12.76 19.14
N VAL A 39 -2.79 -12.96 19.61
CA VAL A 39 -3.33 -12.22 20.77
C VAL A 39 -2.47 -12.39 22.03
N SER A 40 -1.77 -13.52 22.17
CA SER A 40 -0.85 -13.76 23.28
C SER A 40 0.40 -12.88 23.28
N GLN A 41 0.68 -12.16 22.19
CA GLN A 41 1.79 -11.21 22.07
C GLN A 41 1.39 -9.79 22.49
N VAL A 42 0.10 -9.56 22.75
CA VAL A 42 -0.47 -8.23 22.98
C VAL A 42 -0.62 -7.97 24.47
N ALA A 43 -0.10 -6.84 24.94
CA ALA A 43 -0.17 -6.40 26.33
C ALA A 43 -1.51 -5.72 26.66
N ALA A 44 -2.11 -5.02 25.69
CA ALA A 44 -3.42 -4.39 25.83
C ALA A 44 -4.12 -4.21 24.47
N ILE A 45 -5.44 -4.22 24.50
CA ILE A 45 -6.31 -4.06 23.33
C ILE A 45 -7.26 -2.91 23.60
N VAL A 46 -7.41 -2.02 22.61
CA VAL A 46 -8.51 -1.05 22.53
C VAL A 46 -9.30 -1.31 21.25
N GLU A 47 -10.61 -1.05 21.28
CA GLU A 47 -11.49 -1.23 20.13
C GLU A 47 -12.01 0.13 19.66
N ASN A 48 -11.88 0.42 18.36
CA ASN A 48 -12.30 1.68 17.77
C ASN A 48 -12.62 1.49 16.27
N ASN A 49 -13.91 1.38 15.96
CA ASN A 49 -14.39 1.13 14.60
C ASN A 49 -14.68 2.44 13.88
N VAL A 50 -13.67 3.01 13.22
CA VAL A 50 -13.78 4.24 12.42
C VAL A 50 -13.25 4.03 11.00
N PRO A 51 -13.76 4.76 10.00
CA PRO A 51 -13.18 4.73 8.65
C PRO A 51 -11.68 5.02 8.67
N LEU A 52 -10.94 4.36 7.78
CA LEU A 52 -9.51 4.61 7.61
C LEU A 52 -9.29 5.97 6.95
N LEU A 53 -8.12 6.56 7.19
CA LEU A 53 -7.72 7.80 6.54
C LEU A 53 -7.52 7.55 5.05
N GLU A 54 -8.19 8.34 4.21
CA GLU A 54 -8.02 8.32 2.76
C GLU A 54 -7.04 9.40 2.31
N MET A 55 -6.27 9.08 1.27
CA MET A 55 -5.44 10.07 0.59
C MET A 55 -6.31 10.84 -0.41
N PRO A 56 -6.26 12.18 -0.44
CA PRO A 56 -7.06 12.96 -1.37
C PRO A 56 -6.62 12.72 -2.82
N ASP A 57 -7.59 12.66 -3.72
CA ASP A 57 -7.31 12.64 -5.15
C ASP A 57 -6.64 13.93 -5.60
N THR A 58 -5.67 13.78 -6.50
CA THR A 58 -4.99 14.91 -7.12
C THR A 58 -5.37 14.96 -8.60
N GLU A 59 -6.01 16.05 -9.00
CA GLU A 59 -6.31 16.29 -10.41
C GLU A 59 -5.02 16.39 -11.23
N PRO A 60 -4.88 15.60 -12.32
CA PRO A 60 -3.68 15.61 -13.13
C PRO A 60 -3.51 16.92 -13.89
N LYS A 61 -2.26 17.41 -13.95
CA LYS A 61 -1.88 18.57 -14.76
C LYS A 61 -1.60 18.15 -16.19
N GLU A 62 -1.84 19.03 -17.15
CA GLU A 62 -1.60 18.77 -18.57
C GLU A 62 -0.16 18.29 -18.87
N LYS A 63 0.83 18.83 -18.16
CA LYS A 63 2.24 18.41 -18.28
C LYS A 63 2.46 16.95 -17.83
N GLU A 64 1.70 16.49 -16.84
CA GLU A 64 1.82 15.13 -16.29
C GLU A 64 1.29 14.08 -17.27
N ILE A 65 0.34 14.44 -18.13
CA ILE A 65 -0.16 13.54 -19.20
C ILE A 65 0.98 13.17 -20.17
N ASN A 66 1.78 14.15 -20.58
CA ASN A 66 2.91 13.93 -21.49
C ASN A 66 4.03 13.12 -20.82
N ILE A 67 4.29 13.37 -19.54
CA ILE A 67 5.25 12.60 -18.75
C ILE A 67 4.79 11.14 -18.65
N ALA A 68 3.51 10.91 -18.31
CA ALA A 68 2.94 9.57 -18.19
C ALA A 68 3.01 8.78 -19.49
N GLN A 69 2.69 9.42 -20.63
CA GLN A 69 2.81 8.77 -21.94
C GLN A 69 4.26 8.39 -22.27
N THR A 70 5.22 9.27 -21.93
CA THR A 70 6.64 9.01 -22.16
C THR A 70 7.11 7.82 -21.32
N ILE A 71 6.75 7.79 -20.03
CA ILE A 71 7.09 6.68 -19.13
C ILE A 71 6.47 5.38 -19.64
N ALA A 72 5.18 5.38 -19.99
CA ALA A 72 4.49 4.17 -20.45
C ALA A 72 5.14 3.57 -21.71
N ASN A 73 5.62 4.39 -22.64
CA ASN A 73 6.33 3.90 -23.84
C ASN A 73 7.69 3.25 -23.53
N MET A 74 8.24 3.47 -22.34
CA MET A 74 9.50 2.87 -21.88
C MET A 74 9.28 1.56 -21.13
N VAL A 75 8.04 1.24 -20.73
CA VAL A 75 7.70 0.03 -19.99
C VAL A 75 7.46 -1.09 -21.00
N PRO A 76 8.20 -2.21 -20.94
CA PRO A 76 7.88 -3.39 -21.75
C PRO A 76 6.75 -4.23 -21.13
N ASP A 77 6.09 -5.05 -21.94
CA ASP A 77 5.28 -6.17 -21.44
C ASP A 77 6.13 -7.07 -20.54
N GLY A 78 5.54 -7.62 -19.48
CA GLY A 78 6.26 -8.42 -18.49
C GLY A 78 7.04 -7.63 -17.43
N ALA A 79 7.01 -6.30 -17.45
CA ALA A 79 7.74 -5.48 -16.47
C ALA A 79 7.19 -5.65 -15.03
N THR A 80 8.08 -5.57 -14.04
CA THR A 80 7.69 -5.46 -12.62
C THR A 80 7.64 -4.00 -12.21
N ILE A 81 6.49 -3.55 -11.71
CA ILE A 81 6.20 -2.15 -11.42
C ILE A 81 6.40 -1.85 -9.94
N GLU A 82 7.14 -0.77 -9.67
CA GLU A 82 7.17 -0.03 -8.41
C GLU A 82 6.64 1.37 -8.71
N MET A 83 5.77 1.89 -7.85
CA MET A 83 5.15 3.19 -8.09
C MET A 83 4.71 3.84 -6.78
N GLY A 84 5.02 5.13 -6.64
CA GLY A 84 4.46 5.96 -5.57
C GLY A 84 2.99 6.30 -5.75
N VAL A 85 2.49 7.19 -4.90
CA VAL A 85 1.10 7.66 -4.92
C VAL A 85 0.97 9.06 -5.53
N GLY A 86 -0.20 9.37 -6.12
CA GLY A 86 -0.55 10.71 -6.60
C GLY A 86 -0.95 10.77 -8.07
N GLY A 87 -1.23 11.99 -8.56
CA GLY A 87 -1.81 12.21 -9.90
C GLY A 87 -0.96 11.66 -11.06
N LEU A 88 0.37 11.86 -11.02
CA LEU A 88 1.26 11.35 -12.06
C LEU A 88 1.38 9.81 -12.05
N PRO A 89 1.66 9.13 -10.93
CA PRO A 89 1.54 7.67 -10.83
C PRO A 89 0.24 7.10 -11.38
N ASN A 90 -0.90 7.69 -11.01
CA ASN A 90 -2.21 7.25 -11.49
C ASN A 90 -2.30 7.37 -13.02
N LEU A 91 -1.82 8.48 -13.60
CA LEU A 91 -1.76 8.64 -15.05
C LEU A 91 -0.84 7.61 -15.72
N VAL A 92 0.30 7.27 -15.12
CA VAL A 92 1.18 6.21 -15.67
C VAL A 92 0.43 4.89 -15.70
N CYS A 93 -0.19 4.48 -14.59
CA CYS A 93 -1.01 3.27 -14.54
C CYS A 93 -2.15 3.27 -15.58
N GLU A 94 -2.82 4.41 -15.78
CA GLU A 94 -3.83 4.59 -16.82
C GLU A 94 -3.27 4.34 -18.24
N LYS A 95 -2.03 4.76 -18.51
CA LYS A 95 -1.35 4.51 -19.80
C LYS A 95 -0.82 3.08 -19.94
N LEU A 96 -0.62 2.38 -18.84
CA LEU A 96 -0.15 0.99 -18.84
C LEU A 96 -1.27 -0.05 -19.08
N LYS A 97 -2.55 0.36 -19.15
CA LYS A 97 -3.71 -0.55 -19.29
C LYS A 97 -3.66 -1.56 -20.46
N ASN A 98 -2.87 -1.28 -21.49
CA ASN A 98 -2.73 -2.15 -22.67
C ASN A 98 -1.47 -3.04 -22.63
N HIS A 99 -0.66 -2.95 -21.58
CA HIS A 99 0.48 -3.84 -21.39
C HIS A 99 0.04 -5.18 -20.82
N ASN A 100 0.76 -6.24 -21.16
CA ASN A 100 0.47 -7.60 -20.74
C ASN A 100 1.51 -8.09 -19.71
N ASP A 101 1.07 -9.01 -18.86
CA ASP A 101 1.92 -9.75 -17.92
C ASP A 101 2.74 -8.87 -16.95
N LEU A 102 2.25 -7.68 -16.62
CA LEU A 102 2.89 -6.82 -15.64
C LEU A 102 2.87 -7.45 -14.24
N GLY A 103 3.98 -7.33 -13.51
CA GLY A 103 4.13 -7.69 -12.11
C GLY A 103 4.12 -6.47 -11.19
N ILE A 104 3.95 -6.68 -9.88
CA ILE A 104 4.02 -5.63 -8.86
C ILE A 104 5.01 -6.05 -7.78
N HIS A 105 5.95 -5.17 -7.45
CA HIS A 105 6.82 -5.27 -6.29
C HIS A 105 7.13 -3.84 -5.81
N THR A 106 6.35 -3.38 -4.83
CA THR A 106 6.26 -1.97 -4.43
C THR A 106 6.16 -1.80 -2.94
#